data_AF-A0A941ZQ22-F1
#
_entry.id   AF-A0A941ZQ22-F1
#
_cell.length_a   1.000
_cell.length_b   1.000
_cell.length_c   1.000
_cell.angle_alpha   90.00
_cell.angle_beta   90.00
_cell.angle_gamma   90.00
#
_symmetry.space_group_name_H-M   'P 1'
#
loop_
_entity.id
_entity.type
_entity.pdbx_description
1 polymer ?
#
loop_
_entity_poly.entity_id
_entity_poly.type
_entity_poly.pdbx_seq_one_letter_code
_entity_poly.pdbx_strand_id
1 'polypeptide(L)'
;MNSHEYSRTGTLPPRFRELMQGCREMVRSHLIPLFQRMLENGDIALLEFAGKAESNVMQSKFFEAMQEFKRKHADLELAFHKSVDAGFRDFIDGNVGAGMAAENAGGTTMPKLSLVDKLEVEAALPVQNMVAKANANYSEHLYGLNQRLAVINGGSRLPEAARPGWPVLLAEAVRGAFNLLDMDNKTRMVVYAVFDRFVMREIGGMYDEYNRRLVNAGILPHLKYEIRKQHDSRRATPAARPAPGTSGAVPPKAAGTAVAQTVGEEAFQSILELMARGRGGSGSYAPGT
;
A
#
# COMPACT_ATOMS: atom_id res chain seq x y z
N MET A 1 5.83 25.77 5.38
CA MET A 1 5.04 25.75 4.12
C MET A 1 3.60 25.40 4.47
N ASN A 2 2.66 26.12 3.88
CA ASN A 2 1.29 26.37 4.38
C ASN A 2 0.41 25.12 4.57
N SER A 3 -0.01 24.86 5.81
CA SER A 3 -1.02 23.86 6.17
C SER A 3 -2.46 24.26 5.75
N HIS A 4 -2.65 25.47 5.20
CA HIS A 4 -3.97 26.03 4.89
C HIS A 4 -4.48 25.75 3.46
N GLU A 5 -3.66 25.19 2.56
CA GLU A 5 -4.04 25.01 1.14
C GLU A 5 -4.77 23.69 0.84
N TYR A 6 -4.86 22.79 1.82
CA TYR A 6 -5.32 21.40 1.61
C TYR A 6 -6.68 21.06 2.23
N SER A 7 -7.24 21.98 3.05
CA SER A 7 -8.46 21.72 3.81
C SER A 7 -9.65 22.45 3.22
N ARG A 8 -10.71 21.70 2.89
CA ARG A 8 -12.01 22.29 2.54
C ARG A 8 -12.69 22.75 3.82
N THR A 9 -13.05 24.03 3.89
CA THR A 9 -13.85 24.57 4.98
C THR A 9 -15.33 24.16 4.81
N GLY A 10 -15.71 23.02 5.37
CA GLY A 10 -17.12 22.56 5.43
C GLY A 10 -17.35 21.12 5.02
N THR A 11 -18.53 20.57 5.32
CA THR A 11 -18.94 19.19 4.99
C THR A 11 -19.32 19.02 3.51
N LEU A 12 -19.22 17.80 2.98
CA LEU A 12 -19.60 17.51 1.58
C LEU A 12 -21.09 17.83 1.35
N PRO A 13 -21.46 18.35 0.16
CA PRO A 13 -22.86 18.37 -0.28
C PRO A 13 -23.51 16.99 -0.13
N PRO A 14 -24.81 16.88 0.23
CA PRO A 14 -25.46 15.60 0.55
C PRO A 14 -25.29 14.53 -0.53
N ARG A 15 -25.45 14.91 -1.81
CA ARG A 15 -25.23 14.03 -2.96
C ARG A 15 -23.83 13.42 -3.01
N PHE A 16 -22.79 14.21 -2.75
CA PHE A 16 -21.41 13.71 -2.75
C PHE A 16 -21.10 12.91 -1.48
N ARG A 17 -21.73 13.24 -0.34
CA ARG A 17 -21.64 12.43 0.87
C ARG A 17 -22.18 11.01 0.64
N GLU A 18 -23.38 10.88 0.09
CA GLU A 18 -23.99 9.58 -0.23
C GLU A 18 -23.14 8.79 -1.22
N LEU A 19 -22.65 9.45 -2.29
CA LEU A 19 -21.76 8.83 -3.26
C LEU A 19 -20.47 8.29 -2.60
N MET A 20 -19.85 9.07 -1.71
CA MET A 20 -18.63 8.68 -1.02
C MET A 20 -18.86 7.59 0.03
N GLN A 21 -20.04 7.55 0.68
CA GLN A 21 -20.44 6.43 1.54
C GLN A 21 -20.57 5.14 0.72
N GLY A 22 -21.22 5.19 -0.45
CA GLY A 22 -21.28 4.04 -1.36
C GLY A 22 -19.92 3.62 -1.90
N CYS A 23 -18.98 4.56 -2.09
CA CYS A 23 -17.60 4.25 -2.45
C CYS A 23 -16.84 3.58 -1.30
N ARG A 24 -17.06 4.02 -0.05
CA ARG A 24 -16.48 3.40 1.15
C ARG A 24 -16.91 1.93 1.27
N GLU A 25 -18.21 1.67 1.13
CA GLU A 25 -18.75 0.31 1.20
C GLU A 25 -18.20 -0.59 0.10
N MET A 26 -18.09 -0.05 -1.13
CA MET A 26 -17.44 -0.75 -2.24
C MET A 26 -15.98 -1.06 -1.93
N VAL A 27 -15.18 -0.09 -1.50
CA VAL A 27 -13.77 -0.31 -1.15
C VAL A 27 -13.65 -1.36 -0.06
N ARG A 28 -14.50 -1.31 0.97
CA ARG A 28 -14.54 -2.35 2.01
C ARG A 28 -14.84 -3.73 1.42
N SER A 29 -15.81 -3.84 0.52
CA SER A 29 -16.18 -5.12 -0.11
C SER A 29 -15.06 -5.74 -0.97
N HIS A 30 -14.18 -4.91 -1.55
CA HIS A 30 -12.99 -5.37 -2.27
C HIS A 30 -11.86 -5.75 -1.30
N LEU A 31 -11.64 -4.96 -0.25
CA LEU A 31 -10.51 -5.15 0.65
C LEU A 31 -10.67 -6.35 1.60
N ILE A 32 -11.89 -6.65 2.09
CA ILE A 32 -12.14 -7.78 3.00
C ILE A 32 -11.58 -9.10 2.43
N PRO A 33 -11.99 -9.57 1.22
CA PRO A 33 -11.50 -10.85 0.72
C PRO A 33 -10.00 -10.85 0.40
N LEU A 34 -9.43 -9.71 -0.01
CA LEU A 34 -7.98 -9.59 -0.24
C LEU A 34 -7.20 -9.71 1.07
N PHE A 35 -7.68 -9.05 2.13
CA PHE A 35 -7.02 -9.09 3.44
C PHE A 35 -7.14 -10.47 4.10
N GLN A 36 -8.31 -11.12 4.01
CA GLN A 36 -8.49 -12.49 4.49
C GLN A 36 -7.54 -13.46 3.80
N ARG A 37 -7.43 -13.37 2.46
CA ARG A 37 -6.47 -14.18 1.70
C ARG A 37 -5.03 -13.89 2.11
N MET A 38 -4.70 -12.63 2.37
CA MET A 38 -3.38 -12.24 2.89
C MET A 38 -3.10 -12.90 4.24
N LEU A 39 -4.05 -12.92 5.18
CA LEU A 39 -3.88 -13.55 6.50
C LEU A 39 -3.64 -15.06 6.36
N GLU A 40 -4.46 -15.75 5.55
CA GLU A 40 -4.30 -17.18 5.25
C GLU A 40 -2.92 -17.51 4.65
N ASN A 41 -2.45 -16.68 3.71
CA ASN A 41 -1.15 -16.87 3.08
C ASN A 41 0.02 -16.38 3.96
N GLY A 42 -0.25 -15.52 4.94
CA GLY A 42 0.71 -15.10 5.95
C GLY A 42 1.14 -16.26 6.82
N ASP A 43 0.19 -17.06 7.31
CA ASP A 43 0.47 -18.28 8.06
C ASP A 43 1.37 -19.26 7.27
N ILE A 44 1.04 -19.48 5.99
CA ILE A 44 1.81 -20.36 5.10
C ILE A 44 3.23 -19.82 4.90
N ALA A 45 3.37 -18.52 4.62
CA ALA A 45 4.67 -17.91 4.42
C ALA A 45 5.55 -18.01 5.69
N LEU A 46 5.00 -17.71 6.87
CA LEU A 46 5.76 -17.82 8.12
C LEU A 46 6.23 -19.26 8.38
N LEU A 47 5.41 -20.25 8.09
CA LEU A 47 5.78 -21.66 8.21
C LEU A 47 6.91 -22.04 7.24
N GLU A 48 6.84 -21.60 5.99
CA GLU A 48 7.90 -21.86 5.00
C GLU A 48 9.24 -21.22 5.41
N PHE A 49 9.21 -20.00 5.95
CA PHE A 49 10.39 -19.32 6.46
C PHE A 49 10.96 -20.01 7.71
N ALA A 50 10.11 -20.57 8.58
CA ALA A 50 10.54 -21.38 9.71
C ALA A 50 11.25 -22.67 9.25
N GLY A 51 10.76 -23.30 8.18
CA GLY A 51 11.36 -24.50 7.59
C GLY A 51 12.73 -24.25 6.92
N LYS A 52 12.96 -23.04 6.42
CA LYS A 52 14.20 -22.61 5.77
C LYS A 52 15.21 -21.94 6.71
N ALA A 53 14.87 -21.79 7.99
CA ALA A 53 15.70 -21.08 8.94
C ALA A 53 17.02 -21.83 9.21
N GLU A 54 18.14 -21.12 9.13
CA GLU A 54 19.49 -21.68 9.31
C GLU A 54 19.83 -22.07 10.77
N SER A 55 18.99 -21.65 11.72
CA SER A 55 19.22 -21.86 13.15
C SER A 55 17.92 -22.17 13.87
N ASN A 56 17.98 -23.10 14.81
CA ASN A 56 16.88 -23.43 15.72
C ASN A 56 16.33 -22.19 16.44
N VAL A 57 17.20 -21.21 16.76
CA VAL A 57 16.77 -19.96 17.40
C VAL A 57 15.89 -19.11 16.47
N MET A 58 16.25 -19.01 15.19
CA MET A 58 15.42 -18.29 14.22
C MET A 58 14.13 -19.04 13.92
N GLN A 59 14.20 -20.36 13.84
CA GLN A 59 13.04 -21.21 13.66
C GLN A 59 12.01 -21.04 14.80
N SER A 60 12.45 -21.05 16.06
CA SER A 60 11.58 -20.79 17.22
C SER A 60 10.88 -19.44 17.13
N LYS A 61 11.60 -18.38 16.73
CA LYS A 61 11.01 -17.04 16.56
C LYS A 61 9.92 -17.00 15.49
N PHE A 62 10.12 -17.68 14.36
CA PHE A 62 9.09 -17.76 13.33
C PHE A 62 7.85 -18.53 13.81
N PHE A 63 8.03 -19.60 14.59
CA PHE A 63 6.89 -20.34 15.17
C PHE A 63 6.12 -19.51 16.21
N GLU A 64 6.81 -18.78 17.10
CA GLU A 64 6.18 -17.86 18.04
C GLU A 64 5.40 -16.78 17.30
N ALA A 65 6.01 -16.16 16.29
CA ALA A 65 5.38 -15.14 15.48
C ALA A 65 4.18 -15.66 14.67
N MET A 66 4.23 -16.90 14.17
CA MET A 66 3.10 -17.55 13.49
C MET A 66 1.92 -17.75 14.46
N GLN A 67 2.17 -18.20 15.69
CA GLN A 67 1.11 -18.35 16.70
C GLN A 67 0.51 -16.99 17.06
N GLU A 68 1.34 -15.96 17.23
CA GLU A 68 0.91 -14.59 17.53
C GLU A 68 0.07 -14.00 16.39
N PHE A 69 0.54 -14.17 15.14
CA PHE A 69 -0.13 -13.72 13.94
C PHE A 69 -1.53 -14.34 13.84
N LYS A 70 -1.61 -15.67 13.93
CA LYS A 70 -2.88 -16.41 13.90
C LYS A 70 -3.83 -16.01 15.02
N ARG A 71 -3.32 -15.78 16.23
CA ARG A 71 -4.11 -15.34 17.39
C ARG A 71 -4.74 -13.96 17.15
N LYS A 72 -4.05 -13.08 16.45
CA LYS A 72 -4.46 -11.69 16.21
C LYS A 72 -5.16 -11.43 14.88
N HIS A 73 -5.43 -12.45 14.05
CA HIS A 73 -6.10 -12.28 12.74
C HIS A 73 -7.33 -11.36 12.79
N ALA A 74 -8.26 -11.62 13.71
CA ALA A 74 -9.48 -10.82 13.85
C ALA A 74 -9.19 -9.36 14.25
N ASP A 75 -8.22 -9.15 15.14
CA ASP A 75 -7.81 -7.82 15.57
C ASP A 75 -7.12 -7.04 14.44
N LEU A 76 -6.29 -7.73 13.64
CA LEU A 76 -5.63 -7.15 12.47
C LEU A 76 -6.65 -6.72 11.40
N GLU A 77 -7.60 -7.60 11.08
CA GLU A 77 -8.66 -7.32 10.11
C GLU A 77 -9.51 -6.13 10.56
N LEU A 78 -9.93 -6.13 11.83
CA LEU A 78 -10.68 -5.02 12.42
C LEU A 78 -9.88 -3.71 12.39
N ALA A 79 -8.62 -3.73 12.82
CA ALA A 79 -7.77 -2.54 12.87
C ALA A 79 -7.55 -1.94 11.47
N PHE A 80 -7.24 -2.78 10.49
CA PHE A 80 -7.03 -2.38 9.10
C PHE A 80 -8.29 -1.74 8.51
N HIS A 81 -9.43 -2.43 8.54
CA HIS A 81 -10.67 -1.90 7.97
C HIS A 81 -11.18 -0.66 8.68
N LYS A 82 -11.08 -0.61 10.02
CA LYS A 82 -11.45 0.57 10.81
C LYS A 82 -10.61 1.79 10.43
N SER A 83 -9.31 1.60 10.19
CA SER A 83 -8.41 2.68 9.75
C SER A 83 -8.78 3.18 8.36
N VAL A 84 -9.04 2.27 7.41
CA VAL A 84 -9.49 2.65 6.06
C VAL A 84 -10.82 3.42 6.11
N ASP A 85 -11.78 2.93 6.89
CA ASP A 85 -13.07 3.59 7.09
C ASP A 85 -12.96 4.97 7.72
N ALA A 86 -12.03 5.14 8.65
CA ALA A 86 -11.74 6.43 9.27
C ALA A 86 -11.27 7.44 8.22
N GLY A 87 -10.38 7.03 7.31
CA GLY A 87 -9.93 7.89 6.21
C GLY A 87 -11.06 8.37 5.29
N PHE A 88 -12.03 7.49 4.98
CA PHE A 88 -13.23 7.91 4.23
C PHE A 88 -14.10 8.88 5.03
N ARG A 89 -14.30 8.63 6.33
CA ARG A 89 -15.06 9.52 7.21
C ARG A 89 -14.41 10.90 7.30
N ASP A 90 -13.10 10.95 7.53
CA ASP A 90 -12.34 12.20 7.65
C ASP A 90 -12.42 13.02 6.36
N PHE A 91 -12.33 12.37 5.20
CA PHE A 91 -12.55 13.01 3.92
C PHE A 91 -13.99 13.55 3.76
N ILE A 92 -15.00 12.76 4.15
CA ILE A 92 -16.41 13.16 4.03
C ILE A 92 -16.74 14.37 4.92
N ASP A 93 -16.23 14.35 6.15
CA ASP A 93 -16.48 15.37 7.15
C ASP A 93 -15.60 16.62 6.95
N GLY A 94 -14.55 16.52 6.12
CA GLY A 94 -13.66 17.63 5.81
C GLY A 94 -12.50 17.79 6.80
N ASN A 95 -12.22 16.79 7.64
CA ASN A 95 -11.13 16.77 8.62
C ASN A 95 -9.77 16.41 8.00
N VAL A 96 -9.57 16.78 6.74
CA VAL A 96 -8.40 16.45 5.92
C VAL A 96 -7.16 17.16 6.50
N GLY A 97 -6.45 16.47 7.40
CA GLY A 97 -5.24 16.97 8.08
C GLY A 97 -5.27 16.87 9.61
N ALA A 98 -6.41 16.57 10.24
CA ALA A 98 -6.50 16.47 11.70
C ALA A 98 -5.75 15.25 12.27
N GLY A 99 -5.73 14.13 11.54
CA GLY A 99 -5.04 12.90 11.95
C GLY A 99 -3.51 13.02 12.01
N MET A 100 -2.89 13.85 11.15
CA MET A 100 -1.43 14.06 11.18
C MET A 100 -0.96 15.08 12.23
N ALA A 101 -1.84 16.01 12.62
CA ALA A 101 -1.51 17.02 13.64
C ALA A 101 -1.50 16.43 15.06
N ALA A 102 -2.27 15.36 15.30
CA ALA A 102 -2.38 14.72 16.61
C ALA A 102 -1.12 13.94 17.02
N GLU A 103 -0.35 13.39 16.07
CA GLU A 103 0.90 12.67 16.37
C GLU A 103 2.08 13.60 16.72
N ASN A 104 2.02 14.88 16.33
CA ASN A 104 3.11 15.84 16.56
C ASN A 104 2.91 16.77 17.78
N ALA A 105 1.81 16.63 18.53
CA ALA A 105 1.44 17.57 19.61
C ALA A 105 1.42 16.97 21.03
N GLY A 106 2.06 15.81 21.25
CA GLY A 106 2.11 15.14 22.56
C GLY A 106 3.49 15.17 23.22
N GLY A 107 3.92 16.32 23.74
CA GLY A 107 5.13 16.44 24.55
C GLY A 107 4.97 15.89 25.98
N THR A 108 6.00 15.16 26.42
CA THR A 108 6.47 14.92 27.80
C THR A 108 6.00 13.63 28.52
N THR A 109 6.77 12.53 28.38
CA THR A 109 7.48 11.80 29.47
C THR A 109 8.39 10.68 28.89
N MET A 110 9.70 10.73 29.18
CA MET A 110 10.69 9.66 28.87
C MET A 110 10.54 8.42 29.80
N PRO A 111 11.13 7.22 29.52
CA PRO A 111 11.68 6.66 28.29
C PRO A 111 10.99 5.31 27.95
N LYS A 112 10.01 5.33 27.04
CA LYS A 112 9.51 4.14 26.32
C LYS A 112 9.68 4.29 24.80
N LEU A 113 10.46 5.32 24.42
CA LEU A 113 10.62 5.84 23.06
C LEU A 113 11.51 4.96 22.17
N SER A 114 12.39 4.12 22.72
CA SER A 114 13.38 3.43 21.89
C SER A 114 12.84 2.26 21.07
N LEU A 115 11.71 1.66 21.43
CA LEU A 115 11.18 0.47 20.72
C LEU A 115 10.08 0.83 19.72
N VAL A 116 9.23 1.81 20.06
CA VAL A 116 8.20 2.33 19.15
C VAL A 116 8.84 3.08 17.98
N ASP A 117 9.81 3.98 18.23
CA ASP A 117 10.59 4.62 17.16
C ASP A 117 11.31 3.60 16.28
N LYS A 118 11.87 2.54 16.88
CA LYS A 118 12.63 1.54 16.12
C LYS A 118 11.74 0.73 15.19
N LEU A 119 10.55 0.32 15.65
CA LEU A 119 9.56 -0.36 14.82
C LEU A 119 9.01 0.54 13.71
N GLU A 120 8.83 1.84 14.00
CA GLU A 120 8.41 2.83 13.01
C GLU A 120 9.45 3.03 11.90
N VAL A 121 10.73 3.15 12.27
CA VAL A 121 11.86 3.28 11.33
C VAL A 121 12.04 2.00 10.50
N GLU A 122 11.95 0.83 11.13
CA GLU A 122 12.10 -0.46 10.45
C GLU A 122 10.95 -0.73 9.45
N ALA A 123 9.74 -0.29 9.77
CA ALA A 123 8.58 -0.40 8.88
C ALA A 123 8.55 0.64 7.74
N ALA A 124 9.32 1.73 7.84
CA ALA A 124 9.26 2.84 6.88
C ALA A 124 9.66 2.41 5.46
N LEU A 125 10.75 1.65 5.31
CA LEU A 125 11.26 1.23 3.99
C LEU A 125 10.31 0.28 3.24
N PRO A 126 9.80 -0.81 3.85
CA PRO A 126 8.80 -1.66 3.20
C PRO A 126 7.55 -0.89 2.77
N VAL A 127 7.04 -0.03 3.65
CA VAL A 127 5.85 0.79 3.38
C VAL A 127 6.08 1.72 2.20
N GLN A 128 7.19 2.47 2.19
CA GLN A 128 7.55 3.37 1.09
C GLN A 128 7.70 2.64 -0.25
N ASN A 129 8.38 1.49 -0.25
CA ASN A 129 8.58 0.71 -1.48
C ASN A 129 7.27 0.17 -2.04
N MET A 130 6.40 -0.34 -1.16
CA MET A 130 5.09 -0.86 -1.55
C MET A 130 4.18 0.24 -2.11
N VAL A 131 4.17 1.41 -1.48
CA VAL A 131 3.45 2.60 -1.99
C VAL A 131 4.00 3.02 -3.35
N ALA A 132 5.32 3.09 -3.52
CA ALA A 132 5.94 3.49 -4.78
C ALA A 132 5.58 2.51 -5.92
N LYS A 133 5.61 1.20 -5.66
CA LYS A 133 5.20 0.16 -6.61
C LYS A 133 3.72 0.29 -6.98
N ALA A 134 2.84 0.44 -5.99
CA ALA A 134 1.40 0.62 -6.25
C ALA A 134 1.12 1.90 -7.05
N ASN A 135 1.79 3.01 -6.73
CA ASN A 135 1.67 4.26 -7.47
C ASN A 135 2.11 4.12 -8.94
N ALA A 136 3.17 3.35 -9.19
CA ALA A 136 3.63 3.06 -10.55
C ALA A 136 2.67 2.13 -11.30
N ASN A 137 2.22 1.06 -10.67
CA ASN A 137 1.35 0.04 -11.29
C ASN A 137 -0.04 0.58 -11.63
N TYR A 138 -0.58 1.47 -10.81
CA TYR A 138 -1.93 2.01 -10.97
C TYR A 138 -1.95 3.48 -11.38
N SER A 139 -0.86 4.01 -11.94
CA SER A 139 -0.68 5.45 -12.19
C SER A 139 -1.83 6.10 -12.96
N GLU A 140 -2.37 5.41 -13.97
CA GLU A 140 -3.50 5.91 -14.78
C GLU A 140 -4.80 5.97 -13.98
N HIS A 141 -5.15 4.89 -13.28
CA HIS A 141 -6.33 4.82 -12.41
C HIS A 141 -6.26 5.86 -11.29
N LEU A 142 -5.09 5.99 -10.67
CA LEU A 142 -4.82 6.93 -9.59
C LEU A 142 -4.88 8.37 -10.09
N TYR A 143 -4.36 8.67 -11.27
CA TYR A 143 -4.50 10.01 -11.87
C TYR A 143 -5.97 10.38 -12.05
N GLY A 144 -6.76 9.49 -12.67
CA GLY A 144 -8.18 9.73 -12.88
C GLY A 144 -8.94 9.94 -11.58
N LEU A 145 -8.68 9.08 -10.60
CA LEU A 145 -9.29 9.15 -9.28
C LEU A 145 -8.92 10.44 -8.55
N ASN A 146 -7.64 10.85 -8.61
CA ASN A 146 -7.17 12.06 -7.97
C ASN A 146 -7.87 13.33 -8.48
N GLN A 147 -8.05 13.46 -9.81
CA GLN A 147 -8.77 14.60 -10.38
C GLN A 147 -10.24 14.61 -9.97
N ARG A 148 -10.88 13.45 -9.96
CA ARG A 148 -12.29 13.32 -9.55
C ARG A 148 -12.49 13.63 -8.07
N LEU A 149 -11.59 13.14 -7.20
CA LEU A 149 -11.59 13.45 -5.77
C LEU A 149 -11.34 14.95 -5.51
N ALA A 150 -10.47 15.60 -6.29
CA ALA A 150 -10.27 17.05 -6.19
C ALA A 150 -11.56 17.82 -6.49
N VAL A 151 -12.32 17.43 -7.53
CA VAL A 151 -13.64 18.03 -7.83
C VAL A 151 -14.62 17.84 -6.67
N ILE A 152 -14.67 16.64 -6.09
CA ILE A 152 -15.50 16.34 -4.90
C ILE A 152 -15.08 17.21 -3.70
N ASN A 153 -13.78 17.51 -3.60
CA ASN A 153 -13.21 18.39 -2.57
C ASN A 153 -13.30 19.89 -2.91
N GLY A 154 -14.17 20.30 -3.84
CA GLY A 154 -14.34 21.71 -4.21
C GLY A 154 -13.17 22.30 -5.02
N GLY A 155 -12.42 21.46 -5.73
CA GLY A 155 -11.29 21.84 -6.57
C GLY A 155 -9.93 21.86 -5.85
N SER A 156 -9.91 21.71 -4.53
CA SER A 156 -8.67 21.68 -3.74
C SER A 156 -8.00 20.32 -3.82
N ARG A 157 -6.69 20.31 -4.10
CA ARG A 157 -5.90 19.07 -4.09
C ARG A 157 -5.80 18.53 -2.68
N LEU A 158 -5.83 17.21 -2.56
CA LEU A 158 -5.67 16.51 -1.28
C LEU A 158 -4.24 15.98 -1.17
N PRO A 159 -3.63 16.02 0.03
CA PRO A 159 -2.37 15.33 0.27
C PRO A 159 -2.58 13.81 0.12
N GLU A 160 -1.53 13.09 -0.29
CA GLU A 160 -1.67 11.69 -0.70
C GLU A 160 -2.31 10.80 0.36
N ALA A 161 -1.90 10.98 1.62
CA ALA A 161 -2.36 10.20 2.76
C ALA A 161 -3.80 10.50 3.18
N ALA A 162 -4.36 11.66 2.80
CA ALA A 162 -5.75 12.00 3.12
C ALA A 162 -6.72 11.66 1.98
N ARG A 163 -6.22 11.07 0.88
CA ARG A 163 -7.05 10.60 -0.22
C ARG A 163 -7.67 9.24 0.17
N PRO A 164 -9.00 9.14 0.22
CA PRO A 164 -9.67 7.91 0.63
C PRO A 164 -9.36 6.76 -0.34
N GLY A 165 -8.92 5.63 0.20
CA GLY A 165 -8.55 4.44 -0.57
C GLY A 165 -7.23 4.54 -1.34
N TRP A 166 -6.40 5.56 -1.08
CA TRP A 166 -5.10 5.72 -1.73
C TRP A 166 -4.06 4.70 -1.23
N PRO A 167 -3.04 4.30 -2.04
CA PRO A 167 -2.02 3.33 -1.61
C PRO A 167 -1.33 3.68 -0.28
N VAL A 168 -1.02 4.97 -0.07
CA VAL A 168 -0.41 5.45 1.18
C VAL A 168 -1.30 5.15 2.38
N LEU A 169 -2.60 5.44 2.27
CA LEU A 169 -3.55 5.23 3.35
C LEU A 169 -3.71 3.74 3.69
N LEU A 170 -3.71 2.86 2.68
CA LEU A 170 -3.74 1.41 2.89
C LEU A 170 -2.46 0.90 3.57
N ALA A 171 -1.31 1.41 3.15
CA ALA A 171 -0.01 1.03 3.71
C ALA A 171 0.14 1.50 5.17
N GLU A 172 -0.37 2.68 5.50
CA GLU A 172 -0.40 3.19 6.87
C GLU A 172 -1.39 2.42 7.76
N ALA A 173 -2.56 2.08 7.22
CA ALA A 173 -3.55 1.25 7.92
C ALA A 173 -2.97 -0.12 8.29
N VAL A 174 -2.25 -0.77 7.38
CA VAL A 174 -1.64 -2.08 7.69
C VAL A 174 -0.44 -1.93 8.64
N ARG A 175 0.32 -0.83 8.55
CA ARG A 175 1.39 -0.53 9.51
C ARG A 175 0.85 -0.45 10.93
N GLY A 176 -0.24 0.31 11.12
CA GLY A 176 -0.94 0.38 12.41
C GLY A 176 -1.45 -0.97 12.90
N ALA A 177 -2.00 -1.80 12.01
CA ALA A 177 -2.46 -3.15 12.36
C ALA A 177 -1.28 -4.04 12.78
N PHE A 178 -0.17 -4.07 12.03
CA PHE A 178 0.97 -4.91 12.37
C PHE A 178 1.72 -4.45 13.62
N ASN A 179 1.60 -3.19 14.02
CA ASN A 179 2.14 -2.74 15.31
C ASN A 179 1.45 -3.42 16.51
N LEU A 180 0.29 -4.04 16.30
CA LEU A 180 -0.34 -4.90 17.31
C LEU A 180 0.41 -6.22 17.52
N LEU A 181 1.22 -6.66 16.55
CA LEU A 181 1.93 -7.94 16.60
C LEU A 181 3.25 -7.79 17.36
N ASP A 182 3.48 -8.70 18.31
CA ASP A 182 4.76 -8.84 18.98
C ASP A 182 5.63 -9.86 18.23
N MET A 183 6.46 -9.36 17.32
CA MET A 183 7.34 -10.17 16.48
C MET A 183 8.60 -9.38 16.12
N ASP A 184 9.68 -10.11 15.84
CA ASP A 184 10.93 -9.52 15.44
C ASP A 184 10.86 -8.90 14.03
N ASN A 185 11.82 -8.03 13.73
CA ASN A 185 11.83 -7.27 12.49
C ASN A 185 11.83 -8.18 11.25
N LYS A 186 12.61 -9.28 11.27
CA LYS A 186 12.68 -10.21 10.13
C LYS A 186 11.32 -10.81 9.83
N THR A 187 10.61 -11.28 10.85
CA THR A 187 9.28 -11.84 10.68
C THR A 187 8.29 -10.78 10.19
N ARG A 188 8.36 -9.56 10.72
CA ARG A 188 7.54 -8.44 10.27
C ARG A 188 7.73 -8.13 8.78
N MET A 189 8.96 -8.18 8.26
CA MET A 189 9.24 -8.00 6.83
C MET A 189 8.53 -9.04 5.96
N VAL A 190 8.44 -10.29 6.43
CA VAL A 190 7.71 -11.37 5.74
C VAL A 190 6.23 -11.00 5.63
N VAL A 191 5.61 -10.58 6.73
CA VAL A 191 4.18 -10.22 6.73
C VAL A 191 3.90 -9.01 5.80
N TYR A 192 4.78 -8.00 5.78
CA TYR A 192 4.67 -6.89 4.81
C TYR A 192 4.78 -7.35 3.36
N ALA A 193 5.68 -8.28 3.05
CA ALA A 193 5.81 -8.82 1.70
C ALA A 193 4.57 -9.62 1.27
N VAL A 194 3.97 -10.37 2.19
CA VAL A 194 2.69 -11.06 1.95
C VAL A 194 1.58 -10.04 1.68
N PHE A 195 1.50 -8.95 2.47
CA PHE A 195 0.53 -7.88 2.21
C PHE A 195 0.74 -7.20 0.85
N ASP A 196 1.98 -6.87 0.47
CA ASP A 196 2.30 -6.32 -0.86
C ASP A 196 1.73 -7.23 -1.96
N ARG A 197 2.00 -8.54 -1.85
CA ARG A 197 1.60 -9.51 -2.87
C ARG A 197 0.09 -9.72 -2.96
N PHE A 198 -0.58 -9.97 -1.83
CA PHE A 198 -1.96 -10.42 -1.83
C PHE A 198 -2.99 -9.29 -1.76
N VAL A 199 -2.58 -8.10 -1.31
CA VAL A 199 -3.45 -6.93 -1.27
C VAL A 199 -2.98 -5.93 -2.31
N MET A 200 -1.78 -5.35 -2.16
CA MET A 200 -1.38 -4.17 -2.95
C MET A 200 -1.16 -4.43 -4.44
N ARG A 201 -0.88 -5.67 -4.86
CA ARG A 201 -0.81 -6.04 -6.29
C ARG A 201 -2.17 -6.41 -6.90
N GLU A 202 -3.16 -6.67 -6.07
CA GLU A 202 -4.49 -7.14 -6.49
C GLU A 202 -5.58 -6.04 -6.36
N ILE A 203 -5.25 -4.86 -5.82
CA ILE A 203 -6.20 -3.72 -5.66
C ILE A 203 -6.62 -3.04 -6.98
N GLY A 204 -6.15 -3.51 -8.14
CA GLY A 204 -6.48 -2.91 -9.44
C GLY A 204 -7.99 -2.82 -9.71
N GLY A 205 -8.71 -3.93 -9.50
CA GLY A 205 -10.16 -3.98 -9.71
C GLY A 205 -10.95 -3.03 -8.81
N MET A 206 -10.43 -2.73 -7.61
CA MET A 206 -11.01 -1.73 -6.71
C MET A 206 -10.91 -0.33 -7.32
N TYR A 207 -9.76 0.05 -7.88
CA TYR A 207 -9.58 1.37 -8.50
C TYR A 207 -10.38 1.54 -9.78
N ASP A 208 -10.55 0.48 -10.57
CA ASP A 208 -11.43 0.45 -11.73
C ASP A 208 -12.86 0.76 -11.33
N GLU A 209 -13.39 0.01 -10.36
CA GLU A 209 -14.75 0.21 -9.90
C GLU A 209 -14.94 1.58 -9.25
N TYR A 210 -13.95 2.06 -8.49
CA TYR A 210 -13.98 3.38 -7.88
C TYR A 210 -14.12 4.47 -8.96
N ASN A 211 -13.22 4.48 -9.95
CA ASN A 211 -13.30 5.43 -11.04
C ASN A 211 -14.63 5.35 -11.79
N ARG A 212 -15.11 4.13 -12.09
CA ARG A 212 -16.38 3.91 -12.77
C ARG A 212 -17.57 4.49 -12.00
N ARG A 213 -17.62 4.32 -10.68
CA ARG A 213 -18.70 4.90 -9.84
C ARG A 213 -18.71 6.42 -9.89
N LEU A 214 -17.53 7.05 -9.84
CA LEU A 214 -17.42 8.51 -9.94
C LEU A 214 -17.79 9.03 -11.34
N VAL A 215 -17.39 8.31 -12.39
CA VAL A 215 -17.78 8.62 -13.78
C VAL A 215 -19.30 8.53 -13.96
N ASN A 216 -19.92 7.46 -13.47
CA ASN A 216 -21.38 7.27 -13.55
C ASN A 216 -22.15 8.35 -12.77
N ALA A 217 -21.55 8.91 -11.72
CA ALA A 217 -22.11 10.05 -11.00
C ALA A 217 -21.94 11.40 -11.74
N GLY A 218 -21.33 11.40 -12.92
CA GLY A 218 -21.08 12.58 -13.76
C GLY A 218 -19.79 13.33 -13.43
N ILE A 219 -18.89 12.76 -12.63
CA ILE A 219 -17.68 13.43 -12.17
C ILE A 219 -16.54 13.19 -13.17
N LEU A 220 -16.23 14.21 -13.96
CA LEU A 220 -15.21 14.19 -15.02
C LEU A 220 -15.26 12.90 -15.88
N PRO A 221 -16.38 12.65 -16.60
CA PRO A 221 -16.55 11.42 -17.38
C PRO A 221 -15.63 11.34 -18.60
N HIS A 222 -15.22 12.48 -19.16
CA HIS A 222 -14.39 12.56 -20.37
C HIS A 222 -12.92 12.92 -20.07
N LEU A 223 -12.45 12.65 -18.85
CA LEU A 223 -11.07 12.93 -18.45
C LEU A 223 -10.11 12.06 -19.25
N LYS A 224 -9.23 12.70 -20.03
CA LYS A 224 -8.13 12.01 -20.74
C LYS A 224 -6.90 11.96 -19.84
N TYR A 225 -6.29 10.78 -19.75
CA TYR A 225 -4.98 10.64 -19.14
C TYR A 225 -3.92 11.15 -20.12
N GLU A 226 -3.46 12.38 -19.93
CA GLU A 226 -2.30 12.89 -20.65
C GLU A 226 -1.07 12.68 -19.77
N ILE A 227 -0.24 11.70 -20.15
CA ILE A 227 1.12 11.63 -19.64
C ILE A 227 1.82 12.90 -20.14
N ARG A 228 1.92 13.93 -19.30
CA ARG A 228 2.89 15.00 -19.51
C ARG A 228 4.27 14.38 -19.30
N LYS A 229 4.75 13.66 -20.33
CA LYS A 229 6.18 13.49 -20.55
C LYS A 229 6.70 14.92 -20.62
N GLN A 230 7.44 15.33 -19.61
CA GLN A 230 8.28 16.52 -19.70
C GLN A 230 9.20 16.25 -20.89
N HIS A 231 8.80 16.76 -22.06
CA HIS A 231 9.47 16.48 -23.32
C HIS A 231 10.73 17.32 -23.31
N ASP A 232 11.81 16.72 -22.86
CA ASP A 232 13.15 17.22 -23.14
C ASP A 232 13.24 17.36 -24.67
N SER A 233 13.35 18.61 -25.12
CA SER A 233 13.14 19.00 -26.51
C SER A 233 14.41 18.77 -27.30
N ARG A 234 14.92 17.53 -27.32
CA ARG A 234 15.99 17.10 -28.22
C ARG A 234 15.82 15.62 -28.55
N ARG A 235 15.14 15.32 -29.67
CA ARG A 235 15.73 14.61 -30.83
C ARG A 235 14.67 14.31 -31.89
N ALA A 236 15.09 14.53 -33.12
CA ALA A 236 14.34 14.55 -34.36
C ALA A 236 13.90 13.15 -34.87
N THR A 237 12.70 13.15 -35.48
CA THR A 237 12.15 12.40 -36.64
C THR A 237 12.25 10.86 -36.76
N PRO A 238 11.13 10.15 -37.04
CA PRO A 238 11.11 8.73 -37.41
C PRO A 238 11.03 8.51 -38.93
N ALA A 239 11.61 7.41 -39.42
CA ALA A 239 11.41 6.91 -40.78
C ALA A 239 10.99 5.43 -40.79
N ALA A 240 9.85 5.21 -41.45
CA ALA A 240 9.40 4.06 -42.26
C ALA A 240 9.35 2.62 -41.68
N ARG A 241 8.14 2.05 -41.81
CA ARG A 241 7.75 0.62 -41.75
C ARG A 241 8.04 -0.08 -43.10
N PRO A 242 8.04 -1.43 -43.18
CA PRO A 242 6.81 -2.17 -43.54
C PRO A 242 6.61 -3.53 -42.82
N ALA A 243 5.42 -4.13 -42.99
CA ALA A 243 4.90 -5.37 -42.38
C ALA A 243 4.97 -6.57 -43.39
N PRO A 244 4.22 -7.68 -43.25
CA PRO A 244 4.06 -8.70 -42.18
C PRO A 244 4.36 -10.15 -42.66
N GLY A 245 4.38 -11.16 -41.77
CA GLY A 245 4.54 -12.58 -42.12
C GLY A 245 4.11 -13.55 -41.01
N THR A 246 3.75 -14.77 -41.38
CA THR A 246 2.71 -15.65 -40.81
C THR A 246 3.15 -16.80 -39.87
N SER A 247 2.18 -17.28 -39.08
CA SER A 247 1.91 -18.69 -38.66
C SER A 247 2.74 -19.34 -37.54
N GLY A 248 2.03 -20.00 -36.61
CA GLY A 248 2.52 -21.23 -35.97
C GLY A 248 2.22 -21.46 -34.48
N ALA A 249 1.26 -22.36 -34.23
CA ALA A 249 1.23 -23.37 -33.16
C ALA A 249 0.82 -23.01 -31.70
N VAL A 250 0.03 -23.94 -31.15
CA VAL A 250 -0.68 -24.08 -29.86
C VAL A 250 0.03 -25.21 -29.06
N PRO A 251 -0.25 -25.52 -27.77
CA PRO A 251 -0.39 -24.75 -26.51
C PRO A 251 0.75 -25.13 -25.50
N PRO A 252 0.69 -24.74 -24.20
CA PRO A 252 0.53 -25.83 -23.23
C PRO A 252 -0.32 -25.53 -21.97
N LYS A 253 -1.16 -26.53 -21.68
CA LYS A 253 -1.45 -27.21 -20.39
C LYS A 253 -0.96 -26.60 -19.06
N ALA A 254 -1.95 -26.35 -18.19
CA ALA A 254 -2.03 -26.55 -16.73
C ALA A 254 -0.79 -26.30 -15.85
N ALA A 255 -0.89 -25.28 -14.98
CA ALA A 255 -0.04 -25.10 -13.81
C ALA A 255 -0.88 -24.64 -12.60
N GLY A 256 -1.81 -25.49 -12.15
CA GLY A 256 -2.52 -25.31 -10.89
C GLY A 256 -1.75 -25.93 -9.72
N THR A 257 -0.54 -25.45 -9.42
CA THR A 257 0.20 -25.76 -8.16
C THR A 257 1.50 -24.95 -7.97
N ALA A 258 2.02 -24.28 -9.02
CA ALA A 258 3.27 -23.51 -8.95
C ALA A 258 3.14 -22.09 -8.37
N VAL A 259 1.90 -21.58 -8.24
CA VAL A 259 1.65 -20.21 -7.77
C VAL A 259 2.01 -20.04 -6.29
N ALA A 260 1.97 -21.12 -5.49
CA ALA A 260 2.34 -21.08 -4.07
C ALA A 260 3.86 -21.15 -3.85
N GLN A 261 4.58 -22.03 -4.56
CA GLN A 261 6.05 -22.16 -4.43
C GLN A 261 6.81 -20.90 -4.86
N THR A 262 6.27 -20.15 -5.82
CA THR A 262 6.83 -18.86 -6.27
C THR A 262 6.58 -17.71 -5.29
N VAL A 263 5.55 -17.78 -4.44
CA VAL A 263 5.24 -16.75 -3.43
C VAL A 263 6.39 -16.62 -2.44
N GLY A 264 6.85 -17.75 -1.91
CA GLY A 264 7.92 -17.80 -0.92
C GLY A 264 9.26 -17.33 -1.49
N GLU A 265 9.61 -17.74 -2.72
CA GLU A 265 10.90 -17.37 -3.34
C GLU A 265 10.96 -15.92 -3.81
N GLU A 266 9.90 -15.38 -4.43
CA GLU A 266 9.88 -13.97 -4.87
C GLU A 266 9.83 -13.00 -3.69
N ALA A 267 9.07 -13.34 -2.64
CA ALA A 267 9.03 -12.59 -1.39
C ALA A 267 10.38 -12.69 -0.66
N PHE A 268 10.98 -13.88 -0.60
CA PHE A 268 12.31 -14.09 -0.02
C PHE A 268 13.40 -13.30 -0.75
N GLN A 269 13.43 -13.33 -2.10
CA GLN A 269 14.38 -12.54 -2.89
C GLN A 269 14.16 -11.05 -2.74
N SER A 270 12.91 -10.58 -2.75
CA SER A 270 12.60 -9.16 -2.52
C SER A 270 12.98 -8.70 -1.10
N ILE A 271 12.78 -9.55 -0.09
CA ILE A 271 13.18 -9.28 1.30
C ILE A 271 14.70 -9.34 1.44
N LEU A 272 15.38 -10.29 0.80
CA LEU A 272 16.85 -10.38 0.80
C LEU A 272 17.49 -9.19 0.09
N GLU A 273 16.96 -8.76 -1.06
CA GLU A 273 17.41 -7.55 -1.76
C GLU A 273 17.18 -6.29 -0.92
N LEU A 274 16.05 -6.20 -0.23
CA LEU A 274 15.74 -5.10 0.67
C LEU A 274 16.70 -5.07 1.88
N MET A 275 16.96 -6.23 2.49
CA MET A 275 17.90 -6.36 3.62
C MET A 275 19.36 -6.16 3.19
N ALA A 276 19.74 -6.53 1.95
CA ALA A 276 21.07 -6.30 1.40
C ALA A 276 21.31 -4.80 1.12
N ARG A 277 20.30 -4.08 0.62
CA ARG A 277 20.37 -2.61 0.43
C ARG A 277 20.42 -1.84 1.75
N GLY A 278 19.74 -2.31 2.79
CA GLY A 278 19.75 -1.68 4.13
C GLY A 278 21.09 -1.79 4.87
N ARG A 279 21.96 -2.73 4.49
CA ARG A 279 23.31 -2.90 5.08
C ARG A 279 24.40 -2.05 4.43
N GLY A 280 24.14 -1.41 3.28
CA GLY A 280 25.14 -0.64 2.54
C GLY A 280 25.35 0.81 3.02
N GLY A 281 24.62 1.28 4.03
CA GLY A 281 24.53 2.71 4.39
C GLY A 281 25.13 3.14 5.73
N SER A 282 25.81 2.26 6.48
CA SER A 282 26.45 2.67 7.75
C SER A 282 27.82 2.01 7.92
N GLY A 283 28.87 2.76 7.60
CA GLY A 283 30.23 2.29 7.83
C GLY A 283 31.31 3.03 7.05
N SER A 284 31.48 4.34 7.29
CA SER A 284 32.82 4.95 7.22
C SER A 284 32.87 6.17 8.14
N TYR A 285 32.96 5.91 9.43
CA TYR A 285 33.60 6.85 10.35
C TYR A 285 35.08 6.46 10.37
N ALA A 286 35.91 7.26 9.72
CA ALA A 286 37.36 7.13 9.82
C ALA A 286 37.82 7.64 11.19
N PRO A 287 38.66 6.89 11.93
CA PRO A 287 39.47 7.46 12.99
C PRO A 287 40.87 7.76 12.43
N GLY A 288 41.46 8.90 12.82
CA GLY A 288 42.91 9.05 12.71
C GLY A 288 43.43 10.46 12.52
N THR A 289 43.86 11.03 13.65
CA THR A 289 44.99 11.96 13.88
C THR A 289 44.96 13.35 13.25
#